data_AF-A0A937V4Y1-F1
#
_entry.id   AF-A0A937V4Y1-F1
#
_cell.length_a   1.000
_cell.length_b   1.000
_cell.length_c   1.000
_cell.angle_alpha   90.00
_cell.angle_beta   90.00
_cell.angle_gamma   90.00
#
_symmetry.space_group_name_H-M   'P 1'
#
loop_
_entity.id
_entity.type
_entity.pdbx_description
1 polymer ?
#
loop_
_entity_poly.entity_id
_entity_poly.type
_entity_poly.pdbx_seq_one_letter_code
_entity_poly.pdbx_strand_id
1 'polypeptide(L)'
;MEALSYRVLRNQPGRLEQSLGKQGLVLITKGGEPFALMVGLAEETLEDTVKLVAQVRAQQAVASMRAQARARGLDLLTDKQIRAEIEAARRAR
;
A
#
# COMPACT_ATOMS: atom_id res chain seq x y z
N MET A 1 -0.16 -18.20 -3.86
CA MET A 1 -1.11 -17.30 -3.19
C MET A 1 -2.51 -17.80 -3.50
N GLU A 2 -3.15 -18.44 -2.53
CA GLU A 2 -4.54 -18.89 -2.62
C GLU A 2 -5.51 -17.70 -2.58
N ALA A 3 -6.60 -17.80 -3.34
CA ALA A 3 -7.69 -16.85 -3.30
C ALA A 3 -8.90 -17.45 -2.57
N LEU A 4 -9.32 -16.80 -1.49
CA LEU A 4 -10.52 -17.16 -0.74
C LEU A 4 -11.65 -16.17 -1.02
N SER A 5 -12.85 -16.70 -1.21
CA SER A 5 -14.05 -15.88 -1.26
C SER A 5 -14.37 -15.32 0.13
N TYR A 6 -14.85 -14.08 0.20
CA TYR A 6 -15.34 -13.46 1.43
C TYR A 6 -16.41 -14.31 2.15
N ARG A 7 -17.16 -15.12 1.40
CA ARG A 7 -18.13 -16.08 1.97
C ARG A 7 -17.45 -17.17 2.81
N VAL A 8 -16.23 -17.58 2.47
CA VAL A 8 -15.44 -18.57 3.22
C VAL A 8 -15.06 -18.00 4.58
N LEU A 9 -14.69 -16.71 4.67
CA LEU A 9 -14.41 -16.08 5.97
C LEU A 9 -15.63 -16.09 6.90
N ARG A 10 -16.82 -15.86 6.34
CA ARG A 10 -18.06 -15.85 7.12
C ARG A 10 -18.48 -17.24 7.61
N ASN A 11 -18.33 -18.24 6.74
CA ASN A 11 -18.95 -19.54 6.95
C ASN A 11 -17.96 -20.61 7.44
N GLN A 12 -16.66 -20.41 7.27
CA GLN A 12 -15.60 -21.39 7.54
C GLN A 12 -14.32 -20.70 8.07
N PRO A 13 -14.36 -20.06 9.25
CA PRO A 13 -13.21 -19.31 9.77
C PRO A 13 -11.93 -20.16 9.90
N GLY A 14 -12.04 -21.44 10.30
CA GLY A 14 -10.88 -22.33 10.40
C GLY A 14 -10.16 -22.63 9.06
N ARG A 15 -10.85 -22.44 7.91
CA ARG A 15 -10.21 -22.57 6.60
C ARG A 15 -9.27 -21.40 6.31
N LEU A 16 -9.61 -20.20 6.79
CA LEU A 16 -8.75 -19.03 6.69
C LEU A 16 -7.47 -19.24 7.51
N GLU A 17 -7.60 -19.68 8.76
CA GLU A 17 -6.46 -19.96 9.64
C GLU A 17 -5.53 -21.02 9.03
N GLN A 18 -6.08 -22.12 8.49
CA GLN A 18 -5.27 -23.12 7.79
C GLN A 18 -4.55 -22.55 6.56
N SER A 19 -5.21 -21.71 5.77
CA SER A 19 -4.62 -21.13 4.56
C SER A 19 -3.50 -20.15 4.92
N LEU A 20 -3.72 -19.28 5.91
CA LEU A 20 -2.70 -18.36 6.42
C LEU A 20 -1.54 -19.10 7.08
N GLY A 21 -1.79 -20.15 7.87
CA GLY A 21 -0.74 -20.96 8.50
C GLY A 21 0.13 -21.71 7.48
N LYS A 22 -0.44 -22.12 6.34
CA LYS A 22 0.30 -22.84 5.28
C LYS A 22 1.04 -21.90 4.33
N GLN A 23 0.46 -20.74 3.99
CA GLN A 23 0.96 -19.89 2.90
C GLN A 23 1.45 -18.51 3.36
N GLY A 24 1.11 -18.06 4.56
CA GLY A 24 1.43 -16.73 5.10
C GLY A 24 0.70 -15.56 4.41
N LEU A 25 0.14 -15.77 3.22
CA LEU A 25 -0.50 -14.76 2.38
C LEU A 25 -1.73 -15.33 1.66
N VAL A 26 -2.86 -14.64 1.78
CA VAL A 26 -4.13 -15.07 1.15
C VAL A 26 -4.82 -13.88 0.49
N LEU A 27 -5.23 -14.04 -0.77
CA LEU A 27 -6.02 -13.06 -1.50
C LEU A 27 -7.49 -13.22 -1.15
N ILE A 28 -8.18 -12.13 -0.82
CA ILE A 28 -9.60 -12.14 -0.50
C ILE A 28 -10.41 -11.53 -1.64
N THR A 29 -11.43 -12.27 -2.08
CA THR A 29 -12.29 -11.88 -3.19
C THR A 29 -13.74 -11.72 -2.77
N LYS A 30 -14.47 -10.83 -3.43
CA LYS A 30 -15.93 -10.68 -3.28
C LYS A 30 -16.55 -10.73 -4.68
N GLY A 31 -17.40 -11.72 -4.95
CA GLY A 31 -17.98 -11.89 -6.28
C GLY A 31 -16.95 -12.24 -7.38
N GLY A 32 -15.78 -12.76 -7.00
CA GLY A 32 -14.67 -13.05 -7.93
C GLY A 32 -13.64 -11.93 -8.04
N GLU A 33 -13.95 -10.73 -7.54
CA GLU A 33 -13.05 -9.58 -7.60
C GLU A 33 -12.16 -9.50 -6.34
N PRO A 34 -10.84 -9.35 -6.48
CA PRO A 34 -9.95 -9.11 -5.35
C PRO A 34 -10.24 -7.76 -4.70
N PHE A 35 -10.36 -7.73 -3.36
CA PHE A 35 -10.53 -6.47 -2.62
C PHE A 35 -9.61 -6.34 -1.40
N ALA A 36 -9.01 -7.43 -0.95
CA ALA A 36 -8.07 -7.41 0.17
C ALA A 36 -6.99 -8.47 0.02
N LEU A 37 -5.84 -8.22 0.63
CA LEU A 37 -4.77 -9.19 0.85
C LEU A 37 -4.64 -9.36 2.37
N MET A 38 -4.70 -10.60 2.84
CA MET A 38 -4.45 -10.94 4.24
C MET A 38 -3.04 -11.49 4.39
N VAL A 39 -2.31 -10.95 5.36
CA VAL A 39 -0.97 -11.37 5.73
C VAL A 39 -1.08 -12.04 7.09
N GLY A 40 -0.59 -13.27 7.21
CA GLY A 40 -0.47 -13.95 8.49
C GLY A 40 0.60 -13.26 9.33
N LEU A 41 0.31 -13.06 10.62
CA LEU A 41 1.19 -12.35 11.54
C LEU A 41 1.59 -13.30 12.67
N ALA A 42 2.87 -13.36 12.99
CA ALA A 42 3.36 -13.90 14.25
C ALA A 42 3.66 -12.75 15.21
N GLU A 43 3.50 -12.98 16.52
CA GLU A 43 3.63 -11.93 17.56
C GLU A 43 4.99 -11.21 17.49
N GLU A 44 6.06 -11.95 17.19
CA GLU A 44 7.43 -11.44 17.01
C GLU A 44 7.63 -10.58 15.75
N THR A 45 6.72 -10.66 14.77
CA THR A 45 6.85 -10.01 13.44
C THR A 45 5.83 -8.90 13.18
N LEU A 46 4.89 -8.69 14.10
CA LEU A 46 3.74 -7.80 13.90
C LEU A 46 4.18 -6.36 13.57
N GLU A 47 5.02 -5.78 14.42
CA GLU A 47 5.43 -4.38 14.29
C GLU A 47 6.20 -4.12 12.98
N ASP A 48 7.13 -5.02 12.65
CA ASP A 48 7.92 -4.93 11.43
C ASP A 48 7.06 -5.12 10.18
N THR A 49 6.11 -6.04 10.21
CA THR A 49 5.18 -6.25 9.09
C THR A 49 4.30 -5.01 8.88
N VAL A 50 3.81 -4.39 9.95
CA VAL A 50 3.02 -3.15 9.87
C VAL A 50 3.87 -2.01 9.28
N LYS A 51 5.12 -1.86 9.73
CA LYS A 51 6.07 -0.87 9.17
C LYS A 51 6.31 -1.09 7.68
N LEU A 52 6.52 -2.33 7.24
CA LEU A 52 6.71 -2.67 5.84
C LEU A 52 5.48 -2.31 4.99
N VAL A 53 4.27 -2.64 5.46
CA VAL A 53 3.02 -2.28 4.76
C VAL A 53 2.86 -0.76 4.65
N ALA A 54 3.17 -0.03 5.71
CA ALA A 54 3.14 1.43 5.70
C ALA A 54 4.15 2.01 4.70
N GLN A 55 5.37 1.46 4.66
CA GLN A 55 6.40 1.87 3.72
C GLN A 55 5.97 1.64 2.26
N VAL A 56 5.39 0.48 1.94
CA VAL A 56 4.88 0.19 0.59
C VAL A 56 3.81 1.21 0.19
N ARG A 57 2.87 1.54 1.07
CA ARG A 57 1.84 2.56 0.79
C ARG A 57 2.45 3.94 0.57
N ALA A 58 3.44 4.33 1.39
CA ALA A 58 4.14 5.60 1.20
C ALA A 58 4.88 5.66 -0.14
N GLN A 59 5.55 4.58 -0.53
CA GLN A 59 6.23 4.48 -1.83
C GLN A 59 5.24 4.61 -3.00
N GLN A 60 4.08 3.96 -2.92
CA GLN A 60 3.02 4.07 -3.93
C GLN A 60 2.48 5.51 -4.04
N ALA A 61 2.25 6.17 -2.91
CA ALA A 61 1.82 7.57 -2.89
C ALA A 61 2.86 8.49 -3.56
N VAL A 62 4.15 8.35 -3.20
CA VAL A 62 5.24 9.11 -3.80
C VAL A 62 5.36 8.84 -5.31
N ALA A 63 5.21 7.59 -5.74
CA ALA A 63 5.22 7.23 -7.15
C ALA A 63 4.09 7.91 -7.93
N SER A 64 2.87 7.93 -7.36
CA SER A 64 1.72 8.62 -7.93
C SER A 64 1.94 10.13 -8.02
N MET A 65 2.45 10.75 -6.94
CA MET A 65 2.80 12.19 -6.93
C MET A 65 3.81 12.53 -8.02
N ARG A 66 4.86 11.71 -8.18
CA ARG A 66 5.88 11.89 -9.21
C ARG A 66 5.33 11.71 -10.62
N ALA A 67 4.45 10.73 -10.83
CA ALA A 67 3.79 10.54 -12.13
C ALA A 67 2.94 11.78 -12.51
N GLN A 68 2.20 12.34 -11.56
CA GLN A 68 1.42 13.56 -11.77
C GLN A 68 2.31 14.80 -11.97
N ALA A 69 3.46 14.88 -11.30
CA ALA A 69 4.43 15.95 -11.52
C ALA A 69 4.99 15.91 -12.95
N ARG A 70 5.38 14.71 -13.43
CA ARG A 70 5.85 14.51 -14.81
C ARG A 70 4.77 14.83 -15.85
N ALA A 71 3.54 14.39 -15.62
CA ALA A 71 2.42 14.73 -16.50
C ALA A 71 2.18 16.24 -16.63
N ARG A 72 2.59 17.01 -15.62
CA ARG A 72 2.53 18.49 -15.60
C ARG A 72 3.84 19.15 -16.03
N GLY A 73 4.86 18.40 -16.43
CA GLY A 73 6.19 18.90 -16.80
C GLY A 73 6.98 19.51 -15.64
N LEU A 74 6.57 19.26 -14.39
CA LEU A 74 7.21 19.84 -13.20
C LEU A 74 8.56 19.17 -12.88
N ASP A 75 8.86 18.03 -13.52
CA ASP A 75 10.16 17.38 -13.49
C ASP A 75 11.23 18.12 -14.32
N LEU A 76 10.81 19.10 -15.13
CA LEU A 76 11.68 19.94 -15.95
C LEU A 76 11.96 21.32 -15.33
N LEU A 77 11.55 21.55 -14.08
CA LEU A 77 11.79 22.81 -13.39
C LEU A 77 13.29 23.05 -13.24
N THR A 78 13.72 24.26 -13.60
CA THR A 78 15.09 24.71 -13.36
C THR A 78 15.32 24.99 -11.88
N ASP A 79 16.57 24.92 -11.43
CA ASP A 79 16.96 25.28 -10.05
C ASP A 79 16.44 26.66 -9.61
N LYS A 80 16.41 27.63 -10.55
CA LYS A 80 15.87 28.97 -10.28
C LYS A 80 14.39 28.93 -9.95
N GLN A 81 13.59 28.17 -10.71
CA GLN A 81 12.16 28.01 -10.47
C GLN A 81 11.88 27.25 -9.18
N ILE A 82 12.66 26.20 -8.88
CA ILE A 82 12.56 25.44 -7.63
C ILE A 82 12.83 26.36 -6.42
N ARG A 83 13.90 27.17 -6.47
CA ARG A 83 14.20 28.13 -5.39
C ARG A 83 13.10 29.17 -5.22
N ALA A 84 12.56 29.70 -6.32
CA ALA A 84 11.45 30.66 -6.26
C ALA A 84 10.22 30.07 -5.57
N GLU A 85 9.87 28.82 -5.87
CA GLU A 85 8.76 28.09 -5.24
C GLU A 85 8.99 27.87 -3.73
N ILE A 86 10.19 27.43 -3.34
CA ILE A 86 10.55 27.22 -1.92
C ILE A 86 10.43 28.53 -1.13
N GLU A 87 10.96 29.63 -1.66
CA GLU A 87 10.90 30.93 -0.99
C GLU A 87 9.48 31.51 -0.95
N ALA A 88 8.65 31.21 -1.94
CA ALA A 88 7.23 31.55 -1.89
C ALA A 88 6.50 30.76 -0.79
N ALA A 89 6.69 29.44 -0.73
CA ALA A 89 6.06 28.57 0.27
C ALA A 89 6.47 28.90 1.71
N ARG A 90 7.75 29.24 1.94
CA ARG A 90 8.25 29.65 3.27
C ARG A 90 7.66 30.97 3.75
N ARG A 91 7.44 31.92 2.86
CA ARG A 91 6.83 33.22 3.20
C ARG A 91 5.34 33.13 3.52
N ALA A 92 4.67 32.07 3.07
CA ALA A 92 3.25 31.84 3.32
C ALA A 92 2.96 31.09 4.64
N ARG A 93 3.99 30.78 5.43
CA ARG A 93 3.90 30.03 6.68
C ARG A 93 4.22 30.92 7.88
#